data_AF-A0A8H6AG08-F1
#
_entry.id   AF-A0A8H6AG08-F1
#
_cell.length_a   1.000
_cell.length_b   1.000
_cell.length_c   1.000
_cell.angle_alpha   90.00
_cell.angle_beta   90.00
_cell.angle_gamma   90.00
#
_symmetry.space_group_name_H-M   'P 1'
#
loop_
_entity.id
_entity.type
_entity.pdbx_description
1 polymer ?
#
loop_
_entity_poly.entity_id
_entity_poly.type
_entity_poly.pdbx_seq_one_letter_code
_entity_poly.pdbx_strand_id
1 'polypeptide(L)'
;MAPMRRLTPLAPRLTDPLATKRTEGEFFTHADMDFPGTQQQFLDAVLDVPIPTVLILSGGQPFVLNNSTLCNIAILHFFLGGEFTGDALA
;
A
#
# COMPACT_ATOMS: atom_id res chain seq x y z
N MET A 1 -49.34 -6.13 -1.81
CA MET A 1 -47.91 -6.32 -2.12
C MET A 1 -47.28 -4.95 -2.25
N ALA A 2 -46.40 -4.56 -1.33
CA ALA A 2 -45.67 -3.29 -1.39
C ALA A 2 -44.43 -3.44 -2.29
N PRO A 3 -44.05 -2.44 -3.11
CA PRO A 3 -42.91 -2.55 -4.00
C PRO A 3 -41.60 -2.50 -3.21
N MET A 4 -40.67 -3.37 -3.60
CA MET A 4 -39.32 -3.47 -3.05
C MET A 4 -38.55 -2.16 -3.34
N ARG A 5 -38.29 -1.37 -2.30
CA ARG A 5 -37.43 -0.18 -2.39
C ARG A 5 -36.01 -0.63 -2.74
N ARG A 6 -35.52 -0.25 -3.91
CA ARG A 6 -34.07 -0.36 -4.21
C ARG A 6 -33.34 0.53 -3.21
N LEU A 7 -32.46 -0.07 -2.41
CA LEU A 7 -31.54 0.67 -1.55
C LEU A 7 -30.51 1.32 -2.47
N THR A 8 -30.56 2.65 -2.57
CA THR A 8 -29.48 3.43 -3.19
C THR A 8 -28.23 3.27 -2.31
N PRO A 9 -27.05 2.92 -2.85
CA PRO A 9 -25.82 2.95 -2.06
C PRO A 9 -25.61 4.36 -1.53
N LEU A 10 -25.43 4.50 -0.21
CA LEU A 10 -25.11 5.77 0.46
C LEU A 10 -23.65 6.21 0.24
N ALA A 11 -22.89 5.49 -0.59
CA ALA A 11 -21.53 5.88 -0.92
C ALA A 11 -21.56 7.21 -1.69
N PRO A 12 -20.92 8.29 -1.18
CA PRO A 12 -20.74 9.49 -1.97
C PRO A 12 -20.07 9.08 -3.29
N ARG A 13 -20.51 9.66 -4.41
CA ARG A 13 -19.81 9.50 -5.68
C ARG A 13 -18.34 9.85 -5.41
N LEU A 14 -17.43 8.88 -5.52
CA LEU A 14 -16.00 9.16 -5.53
C LEU A 14 -15.74 10.04 -6.76
N THR A 15 -15.70 11.35 -6.56
CA THR A 15 -15.23 12.33 -7.54
C THR A 15 -13.71 12.48 -7.49
N ASP A 16 -13.01 11.50 -6.90
CA ASP A 16 -11.56 11.42 -6.94
C ASP A 16 -11.14 10.75 -8.26
N PRO A 17 -10.52 11.50 -9.21
CA PRO A 17 -10.03 10.92 -10.47
C PRO A 17 -8.93 9.88 -10.26
N LEU A 18 -8.33 9.80 -9.07
CA LEU A 18 -7.32 8.82 -8.71
C LEU A 18 -7.91 7.58 -8.03
N ALA A 19 -9.22 7.52 -7.81
CA ALA A 19 -9.88 6.39 -7.15
C ALA A 19 -9.48 5.04 -7.77
N THR A 20 -9.50 4.93 -9.11
CA THR A 20 -9.15 3.70 -9.84
C THR A 20 -7.67 3.35 -9.84
N LYS A 21 -6.81 4.24 -9.33
CA LYS A 21 -5.37 4.03 -9.21
C LYS A 21 -4.93 3.68 -7.79
N ARG A 22 -5.86 3.61 -6.84
CA ARG A 22 -5.55 3.22 -5.47
C ARG A 22 -5.15 1.75 -5.43
N THR A 23 -4.17 1.46 -4.59
CA THR A 23 -3.63 0.11 -4.36
C THR A 23 -4.08 -0.46 -3.02
N GLU A 24 -5.06 0.15 -2.35
CA GLU A 24 -5.67 -0.29 -1.10
C GLU A 24 -6.93 0.55 -0.77
N GLY A 25 -7.77 0.04 0.13
CA GLY A 25 -8.96 0.73 0.63
C GLY A 25 -10.26 -0.03 0.36
N GLU A 26 -11.40 0.60 0.70
CA GLU A 26 -12.73 0.02 0.49
C GLU A 26 -12.94 -0.32 -1.00
N PHE A 27 -13.38 -1.55 -1.27
CA PHE A 27 -13.56 -2.11 -2.61
C PHE A 27 -12.28 -2.42 -3.40
N PHE A 28 -11.10 -2.34 -2.78
CA PHE A 28 -9.80 -2.72 -3.37
C PHE A 28 -9.22 -3.94 -2.64
N THR A 29 -9.89 -5.10 -2.77
CA THR A 29 -9.34 -6.36 -2.27
C THR A 29 -8.26 -6.89 -3.20
N HIS A 30 -7.13 -7.29 -2.64
CA HIS A 30 -6.02 -7.87 -3.40
C HIS A 30 -6.01 -9.40 -3.25
N ALA A 31 -5.74 -10.09 -4.36
CA ALA A 31 -5.61 -11.55 -4.38
C ALA A 31 -4.26 -12.02 -3.82
N ASP A 32 -3.28 -11.12 -3.81
CA ASP A 32 -1.92 -11.29 -3.33
C ASP A 32 -1.53 -10.08 -2.47
N MET A 33 -0.51 -10.26 -1.63
CA MET A 33 0.04 -9.21 -0.76
C MET A 33 1.44 -8.80 -1.24
N ASP A 34 1.73 -8.98 -2.54
CA ASP A 34 3.02 -8.59 -3.13
C ASP A 34 3.07 -7.07 -3.31
N PHE A 35 4.28 -6.51 -3.47
CA PHE A 35 4.39 -5.09 -3.78
C PHE A 35 3.78 -4.76 -5.15
N PRO A 36 3.01 -3.68 -5.28
CA PRO A 36 2.32 -3.35 -6.51
C PRO A 36 3.29 -2.95 -7.63
N GLY A 37 3.04 -3.44 -8.84
CA GLY A 37 3.79 -3.07 -10.05
C GLY A 37 5.24 -3.57 -10.01
N THR A 38 6.20 -2.68 -10.27
CA THR A 38 7.64 -3.01 -10.39
C THR A 38 8.42 -2.73 -9.09
N GLN A 39 7.74 -2.50 -7.97
CA GLN A 39 8.38 -2.11 -6.72
C GLN A 39 9.32 -3.20 -6.17
N GLN A 40 8.96 -4.48 -6.29
CA GLN A 40 9.85 -5.57 -5.89
C GLN A 40 11.15 -5.59 -6.71
N GLN A 41 11.05 -5.42 -8.02
CA GLN A 41 12.22 -5.39 -8.91
C GLN A 41 13.13 -4.20 -8.60
N PHE A 42 12.54 -3.05 -8.26
CA PHE A 42 13.29 -1.88 -7.83
C PHE A 42 13.99 -2.13 -6.49
N LEU A 43 13.29 -2.70 -5.51
CA LEU A 43 13.87 -3.07 -4.23
C LEU A 43 15.04 -4.03 -4.42
N ASP A 44 14.86 -5.11 -5.18
CA ASP A 44 15.91 -6.08 -5.46
C ASP A 44 17.14 -5.42 -6.11
N ALA A 45 16.95 -4.49 -7.05
CA ALA A 45 18.03 -3.76 -7.69
C ALA A 45 18.78 -2.82 -6.72
N VAL A 46 18.07 -2.21 -5.75
CA VAL A 46 18.70 -1.40 -4.70
C VAL A 46 19.51 -2.28 -3.74
N LEU A 47 18.97 -3.44 -3.35
CA LEU A 47 19.61 -4.37 -2.42
C LEU A 47 20.82 -5.10 -3.01
N ASP A 48 20.93 -5.18 -4.33
CA ASP A 48 22.11 -5.72 -5.01
C ASP A 48 23.34 -4.79 -4.90
N VAL A 49 23.13 -3.52 -4.55
CA VAL A 49 24.20 -2.56 -4.30
C VAL A 49 24.71 -2.72 -2.87
N PRO A 50 26.04 -2.73 -2.61
CA PRO A 50 26.61 -2.93 -1.27
C PRO A 50 26.53 -1.67 -0.39
N ILE A 51 25.34 -1.06 -0.30
CA ILE A 51 25.06 0.12 0.51
C ILE A 51 24.01 -0.27 1.56
N PRO A 52 24.24 0.02 2.86
CA PRO A 52 23.25 -0.16 3.90
C PRO A 52 21.96 0.57 3.55
N THR A 53 20.86 -0.17 3.43
CA THR A 53 19.57 0.36 2.98
C THR A 53 18.55 0.27 4.10
N VAL A 54 17.76 1.34 4.26
CA VAL A 54 16.58 1.36 5.13
C VAL A 54 15.34 1.30 4.24
N LEU A 55 14.52 0.27 4.40
CA LEU A 55 13.25 0.14 3.70
C LEU A 55 12.14 0.71 4.58
N ILE A 56 11.51 1.79 4.13
CA ILE A 56 10.33 2.38 4.76
C ILE A 56 9.09 1.96 3.97
N LEU A 57 8.19 1.24 4.61
CA LEU A 57 6.93 0.75 4.03
C LEU A 57 5.76 1.64 4.44
N SER A 58 4.95 2.00 3.45
CA SER A 58 3.71 2.76 3.61
C SER A 58 2.57 1.96 2.98
N GLY A 59 1.53 1.73 3.76
CA GLY A 59 0.34 0.96 3.38
C GLY A 59 -0.51 0.58 4.59
N GLY A 60 -1.80 0.43 4.40
CA GLY A 60 -2.76 -0.07 5.39
C GLY A 60 -2.85 -1.60 5.48
N GLN A 61 -2.19 -2.33 4.57
CA GLN A 61 -2.21 -3.80 4.51
C GLN A 61 -0.81 -4.42 4.69
N PRO A 62 -0.72 -5.70 5.04
CA PRO A 62 0.56 -6.42 5.05
C PRO A 62 1.16 -6.55 3.65
N PHE A 63 2.48 -6.64 3.57
CA PHE A 63 3.21 -6.99 2.35
C PHE A 63 4.07 -8.23 2.57
N VAL A 64 4.18 -9.08 1.55
CA VAL A 64 5.10 -10.22 1.56
C VAL A 64 6.53 -9.70 1.43
N LEU A 65 7.36 -10.00 2.43
CA LEU A 65 8.80 -9.77 2.38
C LEU A 65 9.48 -11.08 1.98
N ASN A 66 10.34 -11.02 0.99
CA ASN A 66 11.07 -12.17 0.46
C ASN A 66 12.52 -12.23 1.01
N ASN A 67 13.26 -13.28 0.65
CA ASN A 67 14.62 -13.49 1.16
C ASN A 67 15.58 -12.34 0.84
N SER A 68 15.46 -11.67 -0.31
CA SER A 68 16.31 -10.50 -0.62
C SER A 68 16.10 -9.39 0.40
N THR A 69 14.86 -9.17 0.82
CA THR A 69 14.47 -8.17 1.83
C THR A 69 14.91 -8.53 3.26
N LEU A 70 15.18 -9.80 3.56
CA LEU A 70 15.61 -10.22 4.91
C LEU A 70 17.12 -10.09 5.13
N CYS A 71 17.89 -9.77 4.09
CA CYS A 71 19.34 -9.68 4.17
C CYS A 71 19.79 -8.21 4.20
N ASN A 72 20.51 -7.81 5.26
CA ASN A 72 21.24 -6.53 5.36
C ASN A 72 20.43 -5.21 5.30
N ILE A 73 19.16 -5.21 5.72
CA ILE A 73 18.39 -3.96 5.82
C ILE A 73 17.72 -3.74 7.17
N ALA A 74 17.51 -2.47 7.50
CA ALA A 74 16.53 -2.07 8.50
C ALA A 74 15.17 -1.88 7.81
N ILE A 75 14.10 -2.36 8.44
CA ILE A 75 12.74 -2.25 7.91
C ILE A 75 11.90 -1.46 8.91
N LEU A 76 11.23 -0.42 8.43
CA LEU A 76 10.28 0.37 9.19
C LEU A 76 8.94 0.38 8.45
N HIS A 77 7.87 -0.07 9.10
CA HIS A 77 6.52 0.10 8.59
C HIS A 77 5.85 1.27 9.28
N PHE A 78 5.37 2.24 8.51
CA PHE A 78 4.83 3.49 9.05
C PHE A 78 3.32 3.69 8.74
N PHE A 79 2.69 2.72 8.06
CA PHE A 79 1.28 2.78 7.66
C PHE A 79 0.97 4.00 6.77
N LEU A 80 -0.26 4.52 6.86
CA LEU A 80 -0.68 5.77 6.22
C LEU A 80 -0.84 6.86 7.29
N GLY A 81 0.29 7.34 7.84
CA GLY A 81 0.30 8.24 9.00
C GLY A 81 -0.17 9.70 8.79
N GLY A 82 -0.74 10.02 7.63
CA GLY A 82 -1.41 11.30 7.39
C GLY A 82 -0.45 12.48 7.22
N GLU A 83 -0.94 13.68 7.54
CA GLU A 83 -0.31 14.95 7.15
C GLU A 83 1.09 15.20 7.75
N PHE A 84 1.37 14.64 8.93
CA PHE A 84 2.66 14.81 9.65
C PHE A 84 3.62 13.62 9.48
N THR A 85 3.36 12.77 8.49
CA THR A 85 4.16 11.58 8.19
C THR A 85 5.66 11.87 8.09
N GLY A 86 6.03 12.93 7.38
CA GLY A 86 7.45 13.26 7.16
C GLY A 86 8.16 13.58 8.47
N ASP A 87 7.52 14.38 9.33
CA ASP A 87 8.08 14.76 10.63
C ASP A 87 8.12 13.59 11.62
N ALA A 88 7.16 12.67 11.54
CA ALA A 88 7.15 11.47 12.38
C ALA A 88 8.23 10.44 11.99
N LEU A 89 8.70 10.49 10.73
CA LEU A 89 9.73 9.60 10.20
C LEU A 89 11.15 10.14 10.38
N ALA A 90 11.33 11.47 10.41
CA ALA A 90 12.63 12.14 10.48
C ALA A 90 13.24 12.14 11.89
#